data_AF-A0A9W7TBK2-F1
#
_entry.id   AF-A0A9W7TBK2-F1
#
_cell.length_a   1.000
_cell.length_b   1.000
_cell.length_c   1.000
_cell.angle_alpha   90.00
_cell.angle_beta   90.00
_cell.angle_gamma   90.00
#
_symmetry.space_group_name_H-M   'P 1'
#
loop_
_entity.id
_entity.type
_entity.pdbx_description
1 polymer ?
#
loop_
_entity_poly.entity_id
_entity_poly.type
_entity_poly.pdbx_seq_one_letter_code
_entity_poly.pdbx_strand_id
1 'polypeptide(L)'
;MYNSYSRSTFGLEAKQKHKGKSCGYYMRIVFFFSSLIQSLIIASLVLFLVYGQPEKTAEEKRVEELELAFNKLSADNTKLRKEKADLAGALKAKTGEKDAADKEIAKLRNDLNTSTNNIKTVQKNLAQCELNKMKLATTRNTPVICPPSNPQSGDLRNMQNLLDQQKALHIILQSNFSQTVQYLRAELDNAVRDKNDHHGTVIKLRQENLELKSQLDVYTKKCKEDFAESLQGIQTVTSAFLTKIDNFFPHSLTFHLTCQKQHEQIERIRSNCTSLSRQVEDKFQSYLDRVGEKVSAIQTQSSRMEVQNARLVTELSACAAGRKEDAAESSKRLQDAQQTFDKQLEQLLREQTRLRESKDLLDAQLTVKDATIITLQKGCVQQPRPVGLQAPSSAGLPPSAPSRGH
;
A
#
# COMPACT_ATOMS: atom_id res chain seq x y z
N MET A 1 69.73 -8.73 -103.50
CA MET A 1 69.24 -9.38 -102.27
C MET A 1 68.02 -10.24 -102.63
N TYR A 2 68.15 -11.56 -102.45
CA TYR A 2 67.15 -12.64 -102.26
C TYR A 2 65.74 -12.51 -102.90
N ASN A 3 65.44 -13.30 -103.95
CA ASN A 3 64.89 -14.69 -104.02
C ASN A 3 63.34 -14.74 -103.95
N SER A 4 62.61 -14.95 -105.06
CA SER A 4 62.41 -16.18 -105.88
C SER A 4 61.17 -16.99 -105.43
N TYR A 5 60.06 -16.91 -106.18
CA TYR A 5 59.47 -17.95 -107.07
C TYR A 5 58.65 -19.03 -106.31
N SER A 6 57.62 -19.71 -106.82
CA SER A 6 56.92 -19.76 -108.11
C SER A 6 55.59 -20.53 -107.90
N ARG A 7 54.73 -20.44 -108.90
CA ARG A 7 53.41 -21.06 -109.05
C ARG A 7 53.53 -22.31 -109.95
N SER A 8 52.71 -23.34 -109.71
CA SER A 8 52.24 -24.34 -110.70
C SER A 8 50.98 -25.04 -110.12
N THR A 9 49.75 -24.92 -110.65
CA THR A 9 49.08 -25.42 -111.89
C THR A 9 48.72 -26.92 -111.91
N PHE A 10 47.38 -27.19 -111.88
CA PHE A 10 46.58 -28.30 -112.46
C PHE A 10 46.96 -29.75 -112.07
N GLY A 11 46.09 -30.76 -111.88
CA GLY A 11 44.68 -31.08 -112.18
C GLY A 11 44.56 -32.63 -112.28
N LEU A 12 43.33 -33.20 -112.29
CA LEU A 12 42.95 -34.63 -112.50
C LEU A 12 43.17 -35.59 -111.29
N GLU A 13 42.34 -36.58 -110.95
CA GLU A 13 41.17 -37.21 -111.55
C GLU A 13 40.39 -38.06 -110.52
N ALA A 14 39.19 -38.52 -110.90
CA ALA A 14 38.23 -39.28 -110.10
C ALA A 14 38.58 -40.77 -109.89
N LYS A 15 38.16 -41.36 -108.75
CA LYS A 15 37.48 -42.68 -108.67
C LYS A 15 36.99 -43.03 -107.25
N GLN A 16 35.76 -43.54 -107.19
CA GLN A 16 35.12 -44.17 -106.03
C GLN A 16 35.92 -45.38 -105.51
N LYS A 17 35.94 -45.61 -104.19
CA LYS A 17 35.31 -46.79 -103.52
C LYS A 17 35.61 -46.89 -102.01
N HIS A 18 34.52 -47.04 -101.24
CA HIS A 18 34.28 -47.83 -100.02
C HIS A 18 35.00 -47.61 -98.65
N LYS A 19 34.14 -47.31 -97.66
CA LYS A 19 33.98 -47.91 -96.31
C LYS A 19 35.21 -47.97 -95.39
N GLY A 20 35.31 -46.96 -94.53
CA GLY A 20 35.96 -47.04 -93.21
C GLY A 20 35.63 -45.79 -92.41
N LYS A 21 34.92 -45.90 -91.28
CA LYS A 21 34.69 -44.76 -90.39
C LYS A 21 36.04 -44.27 -89.90
N SER A 22 36.49 -43.12 -90.38
CA SER A 22 37.82 -42.61 -90.06
C SER A 22 37.89 -42.24 -88.57
N CYS A 23 39.03 -42.55 -87.94
CA CYS A 23 39.36 -42.21 -86.56
C CYS A 23 39.08 -40.72 -86.22
N GLY A 24 39.13 -39.83 -87.23
CA GLY A 24 38.81 -38.40 -87.09
C GLY A 24 37.34 -38.09 -86.74
N TYR A 25 36.38 -38.94 -87.12
CA TYR A 25 34.96 -38.73 -86.75
C TYR A 25 34.75 -38.93 -85.25
N TYR A 26 35.37 -39.95 -84.66
CA TYR A 26 35.32 -40.21 -83.22
C TYR A 26 36.10 -39.15 -82.42
N MET A 27 37.24 -38.66 -82.93
CA MET A 27 37.98 -37.56 -82.28
C MET A 27 37.19 -36.26 -82.21
N ARG A 28 36.44 -35.90 -83.27
CA ARG A 28 35.55 -34.73 -83.25
C ARG A 28 34.39 -34.91 -82.28
N ILE A 29 33.83 -36.12 -82.20
CA ILE A 29 32.76 -36.45 -81.25
C ILE A 29 33.27 -36.38 -79.80
N VAL A 30 34.45 -36.92 -79.50
CA VAL A 30 35.06 -36.85 -78.15
C VAL A 30 35.34 -35.40 -77.75
N PHE A 31 35.81 -34.55 -78.67
CA PHE A 31 36.01 -33.13 -78.40
C PHE A 31 34.70 -32.39 -78.11
N PHE A 32 33.63 -32.72 -78.85
CA PHE A 32 32.29 -32.18 -78.60
C PHE A 32 31.75 -32.62 -77.24
N PHE A 33 31.85 -33.90 -76.89
CA PHE A 33 31.41 -34.38 -75.58
C PHE A 33 32.26 -33.82 -74.44
N SER A 34 33.57 -33.65 -74.62
CA SER A 34 34.43 -33.00 -73.61
C SER A 34 34.05 -31.53 -73.40
N SER A 35 33.85 -30.78 -74.48
CA SER A 35 33.40 -29.38 -74.42
C SER A 35 31.99 -29.25 -73.84
N LEU A 36 31.11 -30.20 -74.11
CA LEU A 36 29.73 -30.23 -73.61
C LEU A 36 29.69 -30.58 -72.11
N ILE A 37 30.48 -31.56 -71.67
CA ILE A 37 30.64 -31.89 -70.24
C ILE A 37 31.27 -30.70 -69.49
N GLN A 38 32.29 -30.05 -70.07
CA GLN A 38 32.89 -28.84 -69.49
C GLN A 38 31.85 -27.70 -69.37
N SER A 39 31.03 -27.49 -70.39
CA SER A 39 29.96 -26.49 -70.36
C SER A 39 28.88 -26.81 -69.33
N LEU A 40 28.50 -28.08 -69.18
CA LEU A 40 27.57 -28.54 -68.15
C LEU A 40 28.13 -28.37 -66.74
N ILE A 41 29.42 -28.62 -66.53
CA ILE A 41 30.09 -28.39 -65.25
C ILE A 41 30.08 -26.88 -64.92
N ILE A 42 30.43 -26.02 -65.88
CA ILE A 42 30.39 -24.56 -65.68
C ILE A 42 28.97 -24.09 -65.38
N ALA A 43 27.97 -24.55 -66.13
CA ALA A 43 26.57 -24.22 -65.88
C ALA A 43 26.09 -24.72 -64.50
N SER A 44 26.51 -25.91 -64.08
CA SER A 44 26.19 -26.47 -62.77
C SER A 44 26.84 -25.66 -61.64
N LEU A 45 28.11 -25.24 -61.79
CA LEU A 45 28.79 -24.39 -60.83
C LEU A 45 28.18 -22.99 -60.75
N VAL A 46 27.76 -22.42 -61.88
CA VAL A 46 27.06 -21.12 -61.91
C VAL A 46 25.69 -21.24 -61.27
N LEU A 47 24.93 -22.30 -61.54
CA LEU A 47 23.66 -22.57 -60.85
C LEU A 47 23.88 -22.78 -59.34
N PHE A 48 24.95 -23.44 -58.94
CA PHE A 48 25.31 -23.58 -57.53
C PHE A 48 25.75 -22.24 -56.91
N LEU A 49 26.32 -21.32 -57.69
CA LEU A 49 26.73 -20.00 -57.20
C LEU A 49 25.55 -19.01 -57.14
N VAL A 50 24.58 -19.14 -58.06
CA VAL A 50 23.37 -18.30 -58.14
C VAL A 50 22.26 -18.80 -57.22
N TYR A 51 22.11 -20.13 -57.06
CA TYR A 51 21.04 -20.75 -56.26
C TYR A 51 21.54 -21.50 -55.02
N GLY A 52 22.85 -21.73 -54.88
CA GLY A 52 23.42 -22.46 -53.74
C GLY A 52 23.91 -21.57 -52.59
N GLN A 53 23.60 -20.27 -52.59
CA GLN A 53 23.51 -19.51 -51.34
C GLN A 53 22.08 -19.70 -50.81
N PRO A 54 21.86 -20.56 -49.80
CA PRO A 54 20.57 -20.62 -49.15
C PRO A 54 20.33 -19.26 -48.49
N GLU A 55 19.07 -18.91 -48.25
CA GLU A 55 18.59 -17.74 -47.47
C GLU A 55 19.06 -17.76 -46.00
N LYS A 56 20.32 -18.13 -45.74
CA LYS A 56 20.93 -18.27 -44.42
C LYS A 56 20.79 -16.99 -43.60
N THR A 57 20.87 -15.81 -44.20
CA THR A 57 20.79 -14.56 -43.44
C THR A 57 19.43 -14.26 -42.82
N ALA A 58 18.32 -14.77 -43.37
CA ALA A 58 16.99 -14.51 -42.79
C ALA A 58 16.62 -15.58 -41.76
N GLU A 59 16.78 -16.86 -42.09
CA GLU A 59 16.46 -17.95 -41.16
C GLU A 59 17.44 -18.02 -39.98
N GLU A 60 18.75 -17.85 -40.21
CA GLU A 60 19.77 -17.90 -39.15
C GLU A 60 19.61 -16.72 -38.18
N LYS A 61 19.22 -15.54 -38.68
CA LYS A 61 18.86 -14.39 -37.84
C LYS A 61 17.58 -14.62 -37.03
N ARG A 62 16.57 -15.27 -37.61
CA ARG A 62 15.35 -15.64 -36.86
C ARG A 62 15.63 -16.69 -35.79
N VAL A 63 16.54 -17.63 -36.07
CA VAL A 63 16.97 -18.64 -35.09
C VAL A 63 17.76 -17.97 -33.95
N GLU A 64 18.67 -17.06 -34.26
CA GLU A 64 19.42 -16.30 -33.26
C GLU A 64 18.52 -15.42 -32.37
N GLU A 65 17.54 -14.73 -32.97
CA GLU A 65 16.52 -13.97 -32.23
C GLU A 65 15.65 -14.88 -31.34
N LEU A 66 15.29 -16.07 -31.82
CA LEU A 66 14.55 -17.06 -31.02
C LEU A 66 15.38 -17.57 -29.85
N GLU A 67 16.66 -17.84 -30.07
CA GLU A 67 17.58 -18.33 -29.05
C GLU A 67 17.82 -17.28 -27.97
N LEU A 68 17.97 -16.01 -28.36
CA LEU A 68 18.07 -14.87 -27.43
C LEU A 68 16.78 -14.69 -26.61
N ALA A 69 15.62 -14.76 -27.26
CA ALA A 69 14.32 -14.67 -26.60
C ALA A 69 14.10 -15.85 -25.63
N PHE A 70 14.46 -17.06 -26.03
CA PHE A 70 14.36 -18.26 -25.20
C PHE A 70 15.27 -18.17 -23.98
N ASN A 71 16.53 -17.76 -24.16
CA ASN A 71 17.48 -17.61 -23.08
C ASN A 71 17.03 -16.54 -22.08
N LYS A 72 16.50 -15.40 -22.57
CA LYS A 72 15.92 -14.36 -21.72
C LYS A 72 14.72 -14.89 -20.95
N LEU A 73 13.78 -15.55 -21.62
CA LEU A 73 12.59 -16.10 -20.98
C LEU A 73 12.93 -17.18 -19.94
N SER A 74 13.94 -18.01 -20.20
CA SER A 74 14.47 -19.00 -19.27
C SER A 74 15.08 -18.37 -18.02
N ALA A 75 15.88 -17.30 -18.19
CA ALA A 75 16.45 -16.52 -17.09
C ALA A 75 15.35 -15.83 -16.24
N ASP A 76 14.35 -15.23 -16.90
CA ASP A 76 13.22 -14.61 -16.21
C ASP A 76 12.39 -15.67 -15.46
N ASN A 77 12.18 -16.85 -16.04
CA ASN A 77 11.42 -17.93 -15.41
C ASN A 77 12.14 -18.50 -14.18
N THR A 78 13.47 -18.68 -14.25
CA THR A 78 14.28 -19.11 -13.12
C THR A 78 14.30 -18.06 -12.00
N LYS A 79 14.39 -16.78 -12.34
CA LYS A 79 14.27 -15.67 -11.38
C LYS A 79 12.90 -15.66 -10.70
N LEU A 80 11.81 -15.75 -11.47
CA LEU A 80 10.44 -15.79 -10.94
C LEU A 80 10.21 -17.01 -10.05
N ARG A 81 10.78 -18.17 -10.38
CA ARG A 81 10.71 -19.36 -9.51
C ARG A 81 11.44 -19.14 -8.19
N LYS A 82 12.59 -18.47 -8.21
CA LYS A 82 13.33 -18.12 -6.99
C LYS A 82 12.55 -17.12 -6.14
N GLU A 83 12.06 -16.03 -6.73
CA GLU A 83 11.22 -15.05 -6.03
C GLU A 83 9.97 -15.68 -5.43
N LYS A 84 9.31 -16.59 -6.15
CA LYS A 84 8.16 -17.35 -5.63
C LYS A 84 8.55 -18.20 -4.42
N ALA A 85 9.71 -18.86 -4.45
CA ALA A 85 10.18 -19.67 -3.33
C ALA A 85 10.51 -18.78 -2.11
N ASP A 86 11.18 -17.65 -2.34
CA ASP A 86 11.54 -16.68 -1.30
C ASP A 86 10.29 -16.07 -0.66
N LEU A 87 9.31 -15.65 -1.48
CA LEU A 87 8.02 -15.14 -1.03
C LEU A 87 7.25 -16.20 -0.24
N ALA A 88 7.19 -17.44 -0.73
CA ALA A 88 6.54 -18.54 -0.02
C ALA A 88 7.21 -18.82 1.34
N GLY A 89 8.55 -18.75 1.41
CA GLY A 89 9.31 -18.86 2.65
C GLY A 89 8.99 -17.75 3.64
N ALA A 90 8.99 -16.49 3.17
CA ALA A 90 8.64 -15.33 3.98
C ALA A 90 7.19 -15.40 4.50
N LEU A 91 6.26 -15.88 3.67
CA LEU A 91 4.85 -16.01 4.04
C LEU A 91 4.65 -17.10 5.10
N LYS A 92 5.39 -18.21 4.99
CA LYS A 92 5.40 -19.27 6.01
C LYS A 92 5.99 -18.77 7.33
N ALA A 93 7.09 -18.01 7.28
CA ALA A 93 7.70 -17.41 8.47
C ALA A 93 6.74 -16.43 9.16
N LYS A 94 6.12 -15.51 8.40
CA LYS A 94 5.14 -14.55 8.94
C LYS A 94 3.88 -15.22 9.49
N THR A 95 3.42 -16.31 8.88
CA THR A 95 2.31 -17.09 9.43
C THR A 95 2.69 -17.72 10.78
N GLY A 96 3.90 -18.28 10.88
CA GLY A 96 4.41 -18.81 12.15
C GLY A 96 4.58 -17.76 13.26
N GLU A 97 5.09 -16.57 12.92
CA GLU A 97 5.18 -15.44 13.85
C GLU A 97 3.80 -14.99 14.34
N LYS A 98 2.82 -14.92 13.42
CA LYS A 98 1.44 -14.59 13.77
C LYS A 98 0.85 -15.63 14.73
N ASP A 99 1.01 -16.93 14.44
CA ASP A 99 0.49 -17.99 15.29
C ASP A 99 1.14 -17.98 16.69
N ALA A 100 2.42 -17.61 16.79
CA ALA A 100 3.11 -17.43 18.06
C ALA A 100 2.56 -16.22 18.84
N ALA A 101 2.36 -15.08 18.16
CA ALA A 101 1.78 -13.88 18.75
C ALA A 101 0.34 -14.13 19.23
N ASP A 102 -0.47 -14.85 18.45
CA ASP A 102 -1.85 -15.22 18.83
C ASP A 102 -1.87 -16.11 20.10
N LYS A 103 -0.89 -17.01 20.25
CA LYS A 103 -0.72 -17.81 21.48
C LYS A 103 -0.33 -16.95 22.68
N GLU A 104 0.57 -15.98 22.51
CA GLU A 104 0.92 -15.05 23.59
C GLU A 104 -0.25 -14.18 24.02
N ILE A 105 -1.03 -13.65 23.06
CA ILE A 105 -2.24 -12.89 23.35
C ILE A 105 -3.24 -13.73 24.14
N ALA A 106 -3.43 -14.99 23.77
CA ALA A 106 -4.32 -15.90 24.50
C ALA A 106 -3.82 -16.14 25.94
N LYS A 107 -2.51 -16.30 26.13
CA LYS A 107 -1.89 -16.44 27.45
C LYS A 107 -2.08 -15.19 28.30
N LEU A 108 -1.78 -14.01 27.77
CA LEU A 108 -1.95 -12.73 28.45
C LEU A 108 -3.40 -12.46 28.85
N ARG A 109 -4.37 -12.85 28.01
CA ARG A 109 -5.80 -12.78 28.36
C ARG A 109 -6.14 -13.67 29.57
N ASN A 110 -5.60 -14.89 29.62
CA ASN A 110 -5.81 -15.78 30.76
C ASN A 110 -5.16 -15.25 32.05
N ASP A 111 -3.96 -14.70 31.94
CA ASP A 111 -3.25 -14.09 33.08
C ASP A 111 -4.00 -12.85 33.59
N LEU A 112 -4.54 -12.01 32.68
CA LEU A 112 -5.36 -10.85 33.04
C LEU A 112 -6.66 -11.26 33.75
N ASN A 113 -7.35 -12.29 33.25
CA ASN A 113 -8.55 -12.81 33.89
C ASN A 113 -8.25 -13.35 35.30
N THR A 114 -7.14 -14.07 35.46
CA THR A 114 -6.68 -14.59 36.76
C THR A 114 -6.34 -13.46 37.72
N SER A 115 -5.59 -12.45 37.26
CA SER A 115 -5.26 -11.26 38.04
C SER A 115 -6.52 -10.49 38.47
N THR A 116 -7.48 -10.32 37.57
CA THR A 116 -8.77 -9.67 37.88
C THR A 116 -9.54 -10.41 38.98
N ASN A 117 -9.54 -11.74 38.95
CA ASN A 117 -10.17 -12.55 40.00
C ASN A 117 -9.44 -12.44 41.34
N ASN A 118 -8.10 -12.39 41.32
CA ASN A 118 -7.30 -12.16 42.52
C ASN A 118 -7.56 -10.78 43.13
N ILE A 119 -7.63 -9.73 42.30
CA ILE A 119 -7.95 -8.36 42.74
C ILE A 119 -9.33 -8.32 43.39
N LYS A 120 -10.35 -8.94 42.78
CA LYS A 120 -11.70 -9.05 43.36
C LYS A 120 -11.68 -9.75 44.73
N THR A 121 -10.83 -10.76 44.88
CA THR A 121 -10.69 -11.51 46.13
C THR A 121 -10.02 -10.65 47.22
N VAL A 122 -8.96 -9.92 46.86
CA VAL A 122 -8.28 -8.99 47.76
C VAL A 122 -9.23 -7.87 48.20
N GLN A 123 -10.02 -7.29 47.28
CA GLN A 123 -11.03 -6.27 47.63
C GLN A 123 -12.06 -6.79 48.62
N LYS A 124 -12.56 -8.03 48.46
CA LYS A 124 -13.48 -8.65 49.42
C LYS A 124 -12.84 -8.82 50.80
N ASN A 125 -11.60 -9.31 50.84
CA ASN A 125 -10.87 -9.50 52.09
C ASN A 125 -10.59 -8.16 52.79
N LEU A 126 -10.28 -7.11 52.02
CA LEU A 126 -10.08 -5.75 52.55
C LEU A 126 -11.37 -5.22 53.18
N ALA A 127 -12.50 -5.32 52.47
CA ALA A 127 -13.80 -4.90 53.00
C ALA A 127 -14.19 -5.67 54.27
N GLN A 128 -13.87 -6.97 54.34
CA GLN A 128 -14.10 -7.78 55.54
C GLN A 128 -13.18 -7.37 56.70
N CYS A 129 -11.94 -6.99 56.42
CA CYS A 129 -11.00 -6.48 57.42
C CYS A 129 -11.46 -5.14 58.00
N GLU A 130 -11.95 -4.22 57.16
CA GLU A 130 -12.52 -2.94 57.61
C GLU A 130 -13.77 -3.13 58.48
N LEU A 131 -14.64 -4.07 58.11
CA LEU A 131 -15.81 -4.43 58.92
C LEU A 131 -15.40 -4.97 60.31
N ASN A 132 -14.36 -5.80 60.36
CA ASN A 132 -13.84 -6.36 61.62
C ASN A 132 -13.15 -5.29 62.48
N LYS A 133 -12.49 -4.29 61.87
CA LYS A 133 -11.89 -3.14 62.56
C LYS A 133 -12.96 -2.29 63.25
N MET A 134 -14.10 -2.03 62.60
CA MET A 134 -15.23 -1.32 63.21
C MET A 134 -15.83 -2.10 64.41
N LYS A 135 -15.92 -3.43 64.30
CA LYS A 135 -16.37 -4.27 65.42
C LYS A 135 -15.42 -4.22 66.62
N LEU A 136 -14.09 -4.24 66.39
CA LEU A 136 -13.10 -4.14 67.46
C LEU A 136 -13.04 -2.75 68.13
N ALA A 137 -13.29 -1.68 67.38
CA ALA A 137 -13.31 -0.32 67.92
C ALA A 137 -14.50 -0.07 68.88
N THR A 138 -15.57 -0.86 68.77
CA THR A 138 -16.77 -0.74 69.61
C THR A 138 -16.62 -1.45 70.97
N THR A 139 -15.62 -2.33 71.14
CA THR A 139 -15.48 -3.19 72.33
C THR A 139 -14.31 -2.82 73.26
N ARG A 140 -13.57 -1.74 72.99
CA ARG A 140 -12.33 -1.43 73.71
C ARG A 140 -12.46 -0.24 74.67
N ASN A 141 -13.25 -0.42 75.73
CA ASN A 141 -13.23 0.42 76.93
C ASN A 141 -12.56 -0.31 78.10
N THR A 142 -11.25 -0.62 78.00
CA THR A 142 -10.42 -0.96 79.17
C THR A 142 -8.94 -0.61 78.91
N PRO A 143 -8.26 0.09 79.83
CA PRO A 143 -6.85 0.42 79.69
C PRO A 143 -5.99 -0.80 80.08
N VAL A 144 -5.10 -1.22 79.19
CA VAL A 144 -4.12 -2.30 79.43
C VAL A 144 -2.83 -1.68 79.96
N ILE A 145 -2.40 -2.13 81.14
CA ILE A 145 -1.14 -1.79 81.80
C ILE A 145 -0.05 -2.71 81.25
N CYS A 146 1.05 -2.16 80.74
CA CYS A 146 2.24 -2.91 80.33
C CYS A 146 3.31 -2.90 81.46
N PRO A 147 3.98 -4.03 81.75
CA PRO A 147 5.13 -4.05 82.66
C PRO A 147 6.43 -3.59 81.96
N PRO A 148 7.41 -3.04 82.70
CA PRO A 148 8.63 -2.49 82.11
C PRO A 148 9.66 -3.59 81.83
N SER A 149 10.15 -3.65 80.59
CA SER A 149 11.29 -4.49 80.18
C SER A 149 12.56 -3.66 80.01
N ASN A 150 13.63 -4.14 80.62
CA ASN A 150 14.96 -3.53 80.71
C ASN A 150 15.70 -3.64 79.35
N PRO A 151 16.38 -2.58 78.84
CA PRO A 151 16.99 -2.64 77.51
C PRO A 151 18.39 -3.26 77.55
N GLN A 152 18.54 -4.46 76.98
CA GLN A 152 19.86 -4.93 76.54
C GLN A 152 20.25 -4.22 75.25
N SER A 153 21.35 -3.45 75.29
CA SER A 153 21.82 -2.57 74.21
C SER A 153 22.24 -3.29 72.91
N GLY A 154 22.34 -4.62 72.90
CA GLY A 154 22.69 -5.42 71.71
C GLY A 154 21.50 -5.66 70.77
N ASP A 155 20.32 -5.94 71.33
CA ASP A 155 19.13 -6.31 70.55
C ASP A 155 18.54 -5.11 69.80
N LEU A 156 18.57 -3.91 70.41
CA LEU A 156 18.14 -2.68 69.75
C LEU A 156 19.00 -2.34 68.52
N ARG A 157 20.32 -2.59 68.59
CA ARG A 157 21.23 -2.30 67.49
C ARG A 157 21.08 -3.31 66.34
N ASN A 158 20.85 -4.59 66.66
CA ASN A 158 20.56 -5.61 65.66
C ASN A 158 19.20 -5.38 64.97
N MET A 159 18.17 -5.01 65.74
CA MET A 159 16.85 -4.64 65.19
C MET A 159 16.93 -3.38 64.31
N GLN A 160 17.73 -2.39 64.71
CA GLN A 160 17.97 -1.20 63.90
C GLN A 160 18.67 -1.53 62.58
N ASN A 161 19.71 -2.35 62.62
CA ASN A 161 20.41 -2.81 61.41
C ASN A 161 19.46 -3.58 60.47
N LEU A 162 18.61 -4.45 61.01
CA LEU A 162 17.62 -5.20 60.22
C LEU A 162 16.57 -4.27 59.60
N LEU A 163 16.10 -3.27 60.35
CA LEU A 163 15.16 -2.27 59.85
C LEU A 163 15.77 -1.44 58.72
N ASP A 164 17.03 -1.05 58.85
CA ASP A 164 17.74 -0.27 57.82
C ASP A 164 18.03 -1.12 56.58
N GLN A 165 18.36 -2.40 56.75
CA GLN A 165 18.46 -3.36 55.65
C GLN A 165 17.12 -3.57 54.92
N GLN A 166 16.01 -3.65 55.67
CA GLN A 166 14.67 -3.82 55.10
C GLN A 166 14.23 -2.56 54.33
N LYS A 167 14.54 -1.36 54.83
CA LYS A 167 14.30 -0.10 54.11
C LYS A 167 15.10 -0.02 52.82
N ALA A 168 16.38 -0.41 52.84
CA ALA A 168 17.22 -0.44 51.64
C ALA A 168 16.65 -1.38 50.58
N LEU A 169 16.22 -2.59 50.98
CA LEU A 169 15.58 -3.53 50.08
C LEU A 169 14.25 -3.00 49.52
N HIS A 170 13.45 -2.33 50.36
CA HIS A 170 12.19 -1.73 49.93
C HIS A 170 12.42 -0.64 48.86
N ILE A 171 13.43 0.20 49.03
CA ILE A 171 13.80 1.24 48.05
C ILE A 171 14.21 0.61 46.72
N ILE A 172 15.03 -0.45 46.75
CA ILE A 172 15.45 -1.19 45.55
C ILE A 172 14.25 -1.85 44.87
N LEU A 173 13.36 -2.48 45.63
CA LEU A 173 12.17 -3.12 45.10
C LEU A 173 11.22 -2.10 44.46
N GLN A 174 11.02 -0.95 45.12
CA GLN A 174 10.17 0.13 44.62
C GLN A 174 10.73 0.74 43.33
N SER A 175 12.05 0.96 43.26
CA SER A 175 12.69 1.49 42.06
C SER A 175 12.61 0.49 40.91
N ASN A 176 12.86 -0.80 41.17
CA ASN A 176 12.77 -1.86 40.17
C ASN A 176 11.33 -2.04 39.64
N PHE A 177 10.34 -2.00 40.54
CA PHE A 177 8.93 -2.03 40.15
C PHE A 177 8.55 -0.82 39.29
N SER A 178 8.96 0.39 39.70
CA SER A 178 8.67 1.61 38.96
C SER A 178 9.32 1.59 37.57
N GLN A 179 10.57 1.14 37.46
CA GLN A 179 11.28 0.99 36.20
C GLN A 179 10.59 -0.05 35.30
N THR A 180 10.19 -1.19 35.85
CA THR A 180 9.47 -2.25 35.10
C THR A 180 8.12 -1.75 34.58
N VAL A 181 7.35 -1.03 35.40
CA VAL A 181 6.06 -0.44 34.98
C VAL A 181 6.26 0.60 33.87
N GLN A 182 7.30 1.44 33.97
CA GLN A 182 7.62 2.40 32.92
C GLN A 182 8.02 1.70 31.61
N TYR A 183 8.85 0.67 31.69
CA TYR A 183 9.24 -0.14 30.52
C TYR A 183 8.02 -0.77 29.85
N LEU A 184 7.16 -1.45 30.62
CA LEU A 184 5.96 -2.10 30.10
C LEU A 184 4.97 -1.10 29.49
N ARG A 185 4.85 0.12 30.07
CA ARG A 185 4.05 1.18 29.47
C ARG A 185 4.61 1.63 28.12
N ALA A 186 5.92 1.85 28.04
CA ALA A 186 6.57 2.23 26.79
C ALA A 186 6.41 1.13 25.72
N GLU A 187 6.53 -0.14 26.12
CA GLU A 187 6.31 -1.29 25.23
C GLU A 187 4.86 -1.37 24.74
N LEU A 188 3.89 -1.15 25.64
CA LEU A 188 2.48 -1.08 25.27
C LEU A 188 2.20 0.06 24.28
N ASP A 189 2.74 1.26 24.54
CA ASP A 189 2.56 2.42 23.66
C ASP A 189 3.18 2.17 22.28
N ASN A 190 4.33 1.51 22.23
CA ASN A 190 4.97 1.10 20.97
C ASN A 190 4.13 0.04 20.25
N ALA A 191 3.66 -1.00 20.94
CA ALA A 191 2.80 -2.03 20.34
C ALA A 191 1.49 -1.44 19.79
N VAL A 192 0.90 -0.46 20.49
CA VAL A 192 -0.29 0.26 20.01
C VAL A 192 0.02 1.06 18.75
N ARG A 193 1.17 1.74 18.72
CA ARG A 193 1.63 2.50 17.55
C ARG A 193 1.85 1.59 16.35
N ASP A 194 2.61 0.51 16.52
CA ASP A 194 2.91 -0.47 15.48
C ASP A 194 1.63 -1.10 14.93
N LYS A 195 0.69 -1.45 15.82
CA LYS A 195 -0.64 -1.95 15.41
C LYS A 195 -1.37 -0.93 14.54
N ASN A 196 -1.36 0.35 14.92
CA ASN A 196 -2.03 1.40 14.16
C ASN A 196 -1.35 1.64 12.80
N ASP A 197 -0.01 1.62 12.75
CA ASP A 197 0.76 1.77 11.52
C ASP A 197 0.52 0.60 10.55
N HIS A 198 0.49 -0.63 11.08
CA HIS A 198 0.12 -1.81 10.30
C HIS A 198 -1.32 -1.73 9.81
N HIS A 199 -2.25 -1.29 10.65
CA HIS A 199 -3.65 -1.14 10.25
C HIS A 199 -3.79 -0.11 9.13
N GLY A 200 -3.13 1.04 9.23
CA GLY A 200 -3.09 2.05 8.17
C GLY A 200 -2.49 1.51 6.87
N THR A 201 -1.40 0.75 6.96
CA THR A 201 -0.76 0.11 5.80
C THR A 201 -1.70 -0.89 5.12
N VAL A 202 -2.42 -1.72 5.89
CA VAL A 202 -3.38 -2.70 5.34
C VAL A 202 -4.54 -1.99 4.63
N ILE A 203 -5.06 -0.90 5.19
CA ILE A 203 -6.11 -0.10 4.55
C ILE A 203 -5.60 0.46 3.21
N LYS A 204 -4.41 1.06 3.20
CA LYS A 204 -3.79 1.62 2.00
C LYS A 204 -3.59 0.56 0.92
N LEU A 205 -3.00 -0.58 1.27
CA LEU A 205 -2.77 -1.68 0.33
C LEU A 205 -4.07 -2.26 -0.23
N ARG A 206 -5.13 -2.37 0.59
CA ARG A 206 -6.46 -2.79 0.10
C ARG A 206 -7.02 -1.80 -0.90
N GLN A 207 -6.88 -0.50 -0.64
CA GLN A 207 -7.34 0.55 -1.54
C GLN A 207 -6.58 0.52 -2.87
N GLU A 208 -5.24 0.41 -2.83
CA GLU A 208 -4.40 0.28 -4.03
C GLU A 208 -4.74 -0.98 -4.84
N ASN A 209 -5.02 -2.11 -4.16
CA ASN A 209 -5.41 -3.34 -4.83
C ASN A 209 -6.74 -3.19 -5.56
N LEU A 210 -7.74 -2.57 -4.92
CA LEU A 210 -9.02 -2.28 -5.55
C LEU A 210 -8.87 -1.33 -6.75
N GLU A 211 -8.02 -0.31 -6.64
CA GLU A 211 -7.72 0.63 -7.72
C GLU A 211 -7.10 -0.08 -8.93
N LEU A 212 -6.06 -0.89 -8.72
CA LEU A 212 -5.43 -1.67 -9.78
C LEU A 212 -6.41 -2.64 -10.45
N LYS A 213 -7.28 -3.27 -9.65
CA LYS A 213 -8.30 -4.21 -10.16
C LYS A 213 -9.32 -3.48 -11.03
N SER A 214 -9.79 -2.32 -10.59
CA SER A 214 -10.70 -1.47 -11.37
C SER A 214 -10.05 -0.95 -12.64
N GLN A 215 -8.78 -0.57 -12.60
CA GLN A 215 -8.04 -0.11 -13.78
C GLN A 215 -7.91 -1.23 -14.82
N LEU A 216 -7.61 -2.45 -14.37
CA LEU A 216 -7.53 -3.62 -15.23
C LEU A 216 -8.88 -3.96 -15.88
N ASP A 217 -9.97 -3.83 -15.13
CA ASP A 217 -11.33 -4.09 -15.63
C ASP A 217 -11.71 -3.09 -16.74
N VAL A 218 -11.53 -1.79 -16.48
CA VAL A 218 -11.77 -0.72 -17.48
C VAL A 218 -10.88 -0.89 -18.71
N TYR A 219 -9.60 -1.22 -18.51
CA TYR A 219 -8.67 -1.50 -19.60
C TYR A 219 -9.13 -2.69 -20.44
N THR A 220 -9.51 -3.79 -19.78
CA THR A 220 -9.95 -5.02 -20.45
C THR A 220 -11.20 -4.76 -21.26
N LYS A 221 -12.17 -4.05 -20.69
CA LYS A 221 -13.42 -3.69 -21.35
C LYS A 221 -13.14 -2.90 -22.63
N LYS A 222 -12.44 -1.77 -22.53
CA LYS A 222 -12.16 -0.90 -23.68
C LYS A 222 -11.27 -1.55 -24.74
N CYS A 223 -10.37 -2.44 -24.35
CA CYS A 223 -9.47 -3.12 -25.29
C CYS A 223 -10.13 -4.30 -26.00
N LYS A 224 -10.94 -5.12 -25.29
CA LYS A 224 -11.61 -6.30 -25.86
C LYS A 224 -12.95 -6.02 -26.51
N GLU A 225 -13.68 -5.02 -26.03
CA GLU A 225 -15.01 -4.67 -26.54
C GLU A 225 -14.84 -3.53 -27.56
N ASP A 226 -14.53 -2.32 -27.08
CA ASP A 226 -14.59 -1.12 -27.94
C ASP A 226 -13.55 -1.11 -29.08
N PHE A 227 -12.30 -1.50 -28.79
CA PHE A 227 -11.25 -1.48 -29.80
C PHE A 227 -11.33 -2.65 -30.79
N ALA A 228 -11.64 -3.85 -30.31
CA ALA A 228 -11.79 -5.01 -31.18
C ALA A 228 -12.99 -4.84 -32.14
N GLU A 229 -14.10 -4.27 -31.66
CA GLU A 229 -15.24 -3.90 -32.49
C GLU A 229 -14.87 -2.84 -33.54
N SER A 230 -14.09 -1.83 -33.16
CA SER A 230 -13.59 -0.81 -34.09
C SER A 230 -12.70 -1.39 -35.21
N LEU A 231 -12.02 -2.51 -34.97
CA LEU A 231 -11.18 -3.20 -35.96
C LEU A 231 -11.94 -4.20 -36.84
N GLN A 232 -13.20 -4.52 -36.52
CA GLN A 232 -14.01 -5.48 -37.27
C GLN A 232 -14.20 -5.06 -38.75
N GLY A 233 -14.22 -3.74 -39.02
CA GLY A 233 -14.29 -3.21 -40.38
C GLY A 233 -13.06 -3.58 -41.23
N ILE A 234 -11.86 -3.60 -40.65
CA ILE A 234 -10.63 -4.00 -41.36
C ILE A 234 -10.71 -5.48 -41.73
N GLN A 235 -11.09 -6.34 -40.78
CA GLN A 235 -11.28 -7.77 -41.03
C GLN A 235 -12.29 -8.02 -42.16
N THR A 236 -13.39 -7.27 -42.17
CA THR A 236 -14.43 -7.36 -43.20
C THR A 236 -13.89 -7.01 -44.59
N VAL A 237 -13.15 -5.91 -44.70
CA VAL A 237 -12.55 -5.48 -45.98
C VAL A 237 -11.51 -6.48 -46.46
N THR A 238 -10.63 -6.96 -45.57
CA THR A 238 -9.60 -7.96 -45.91
C THR A 238 -10.22 -9.27 -46.37
N SER A 239 -11.24 -9.80 -45.67
CA SER A 239 -11.95 -11.01 -46.09
C SER A 239 -12.66 -10.84 -47.44
N ALA A 240 -13.32 -9.70 -47.67
CA ALA A 240 -13.97 -9.42 -48.94
C ALA A 240 -12.97 -9.33 -50.09
N PHE A 241 -11.80 -8.72 -49.86
CA PHE A 241 -10.72 -8.62 -50.85
C PHE A 241 -10.13 -10.00 -51.18
N LEU A 242 -9.79 -10.81 -50.17
CA LEU A 242 -9.29 -12.17 -50.36
C LEU A 242 -10.29 -13.06 -51.10
N THR A 243 -11.56 -12.98 -50.72
CA THR A 243 -12.64 -13.70 -51.41
C THR A 243 -12.74 -13.28 -52.88
N LYS A 244 -12.47 -12.00 -53.20
CA LYS A 244 -12.48 -11.51 -54.57
C LYS A 244 -11.27 -12.01 -55.37
N ILE A 245 -10.09 -12.10 -54.74
CA ILE A 245 -8.88 -12.68 -55.33
C ILE A 245 -9.08 -14.16 -55.64
N ASP A 246 -9.59 -14.94 -54.67
CA ASP A 246 -9.84 -16.37 -54.84
C ASP A 246 -10.83 -16.65 -55.98
N ASN A 247 -11.84 -15.80 -56.12
CA ASN A 247 -12.81 -15.88 -57.22
C ASN A 247 -12.29 -15.33 -58.56
N PHE A 248 -11.20 -14.56 -58.56
CA PHE A 248 -10.58 -14.02 -59.78
C PHE A 248 -9.82 -15.09 -60.57
N PHE A 249 -9.44 -16.20 -59.94
CA PHE A 249 -8.84 -17.36 -60.58
C PHE A 249 -9.74 -18.61 -60.41
N PRO A 250 -10.74 -18.80 -61.29
CA PRO A 250 -11.55 -20.00 -61.27
C PRO A 250 -10.65 -21.23 -61.38
N HIS A 251 -10.85 -22.22 -60.51
CA HIS A 251 -10.11 -23.49 -60.54
C HIS A 251 -10.26 -24.26 -61.87
N SER A 252 -11.14 -23.78 -62.76
CA SER A 252 -11.40 -24.31 -64.11
C SER A 252 -10.52 -23.73 -65.22
N LEU A 253 -9.74 -22.66 -64.99
CA LEU A 253 -8.79 -22.15 -65.98
C LEU A 253 -7.43 -22.83 -65.83
N THR A 254 -7.40 -24.12 -66.16
CA THR A 254 -6.16 -24.83 -66.46
C THR A 254 -5.67 -24.28 -67.81
N PHE A 255 -4.97 -23.15 -67.79
CA PHE A 255 -4.27 -22.66 -68.98
C PHE A 255 -3.32 -23.78 -69.44
N HIS A 256 -3.64 -24.45 -70.55
CA HIS A 256 -2.70 -25.33 -71.23
C HIS A 256 -1.62 -24.45 -71.85
N LEU A 257 -0.66 -24.03 -71.01
CA LEU A 257 0.51 -23.26 -71.39
C LEU A 257 1.42 -24.15 -72.24
N THR A 258 1.12 -24.21 -73.52
CA THR A 258 1.86 -24.99 -74.52
C THR A 258 3.11 -24.26 -75.02
N CYS A 259 3.26 -22.97 -74.70
CA CYS A 259 4.40 -22.15 -75.10
C CYS A 259 5.27 -21.74 -73.89
N GLN A 260 6.57 -22.03 -73.95
CA GLN A 260 7.53 -21.77 -72.87
C GLN A 260 7.66 -20.28 -72.50
N LYS A 261 7.52 -19.37 -73.48
CA LYS A 261 7.49 -17.91 -73.23
C LYS A 261 6.25 -17.45 -72.45
N GLN A 262 5.11 -18.11 -72.63
CA GLN A 262 3.90 -17.80 -71.87
C GLN A 262 4.02 -18.29 -70.42
N HIS A 263 4.67 -19.44 -70.22
CA HIS A 263 4.97 -19.95 -68.88
C HIS A 263 5.90 -19.00 -68.10
N GLU A 264 6.97 -18.52 -68.73
CA GLU A 264 7.86 -17.52 -68.12
C GLU A 264 7.16 -16.18 -67.79
N GLN A 265 6.24 -15.72 -68.64
CA GLN A 265 5.46 -14.50 -68.36
C GLN A 265 4.50 -14.69 -67.18
N ILE A 266 3.83 -15.85 -67.09
CA ILE A 266 2.94 -16.15 -65.97
C ILE A 266 3.73 -16.29 -64.67
N GLU A 267 4.89 -16.95 -64.68
CA GLU A 267 5.74 -17.02 -63.48
C GLU A 267 6.29 -15.65 -63.06
N ARG A 268 6.59 -14.74 -64.02
CA ARG A 268 6.89 -13.33 -63.70
C ARG A 268 5.72 -12.57 -63.11
N ILE A 269 4.51 -12.74 -63.65
CA ILE A 269 3.31 -12.11 -63.10
C ILE A 269 3.05 -12.66 -61.69
N ARG A 270 3.18 -13.97 -61.51
CA ARG A 270 3.04 -14.64 -60.21
C ARG A 270 4.07 -14.12 -59.20
N SER A 271 5.34 -14.03 -59.57
CA SER A 271 6.39 -13.54 -58.66
C SER A 271 6.22 -12.07 -58.32
N ASN A 272 5.84 -11.24 -59.29
CA ASN A 272 5.55 -9.81 -59.07
C ASN A 272 4.29 -9.57 -58.23
N CYS A 273 3.21 -10.32 -58.47
CA CYS A 273 2.00 -10.24 -57.64
C CYS A 273 2.27 -10.76 -56.22
N THR A 274 3.07 -11.80 -56.07
CA THR A 274 3.45 -12.35 -54.75
C THR A 274 4.34 -11.38 -53.98
N SER A 275 5.33 -10.76 -54.63
CA SER A 275 6.22 -9.78 -53.99
C SER A 275 5.48 -8.48 -53.63
N LEU A 276 4.58 -8.02 -54.50
CA LEU A 276 3.71 -6.88 -54.22
C LEU A 276 2.76 -7.18 -53.06
N SER A 277 2.15 -8.37 -53.04
CA SER A 277 1.30 -8.81 -51.93
C SER A 277 2.06 -8.82 -50.61
N ARG A 278 3.29 -9.37 -50.58
CA ARG A 278 4.14 -9.33 -49.38
C ARG A 278 4.52 -7.92 -48.96
N GLN A 279 4.91 -7.05 -49.87
CA GLN A 279 5.23 -5.66 -49.53
C GLN A 279 4.03 -4.90 -48.96
N VAL A 280 2.84 -5.15 -49.50
CA VAL A 280 1.59 -4.59 -48.99
C VAL A 280 1.31 -5.13 -47.59
N GLU A 281 1.42 -6.44 -47.39
CA GLU A 281 1.26 -7.09 -46.09
C GLU A 281 2.24 -6.55 -45.04
N ASP A 282 3.53 -6.45 -45.36
CA ASP A 282 4.57 -5.91 -44.46
C ASP A 282 4.29 -4.45 -44.07
N LYS A 283 3.85 -3.62 -45.03
CA LYS A 283 3.48 -2.22 -44.76
C LYS A 283 2.23 -2.12 -43.89
N PHE A 284 1.22 -2.95 -44.14
CA PHE A 284 0.01 -2.98 -43.32
C PHE A 284 0.31 -3.49 -41.91
N GLN A 285 1.11 -4.52 -41.76
CA GLN A 285 1.50 -5.05 -40.47
C GLN A 285 2.26 -3.98 -39.66
N SER A 286 3.25 -3.32 -40.27
CA SER A 286 3.97 -2.21 -39.64
C SER A 286 3.05 -1.06 -39.19
N TYR A 287 2.02 -0.75 -39.98
CA TYR A 287 1.04 0.26 -39.62
C TYR A 287 0.15 -0.19 -38.47
N LEU A 288 -0.37 -1.42 -38.51
CA LEU A 288 -1.19 -2.02 -37.46
C LEU A 288 -0.42 -2.13 -36.14
N ASP A 289 0.86 -2.48 -36.17
CA ASP A 289 1.71 -2.54 -34.97
C ASP A 289 1.84 -1.16 -34.32
N ARG A 290 2.11 -0.12 -35.12
CA ARG A 290 2.20 1.27 -34.63
C ARG A 290 0.88 1.79 -34.08
N VAL A 291 -0.23 1.45 -34.73
CA VAL A 291 -1.57 1.81 -34.24
C VAL A 291 -1.88 1.06 -32.95
N GLY A 292 -1.59 -0.23 -32.88
CA GLY A 292 -1.77 -1.06 -31.70
C GLY A 292 -0.98 -0.54 -30.50
N GLU A 293 0.28 -0.17 -30.69
CA GLU A 293 1.12 0.44 -29.64
C GLU A 293 0.52 1.75 -29.12
N LYS A 294 0.12 2.66 -30.03
CA LYS A 294 -0.50 3.94 -29.65
C LYS A 294 -1.82 3.75 -28.92
N VAL A 295 -2.67 2.86 -29.41
CA VAL A 295 -3.97 2.58 -28.78
C VAL A 295 -3.77 1.96 -27.41
N SER A 296 -2.86 0.99 -27.26
CA SER A 296 -2.53 0.38 -25.96
C SER A 296 -2.04 1.43 -24.96
N ALA A 297 -1.17 2.36 -25.38
CA ALA A 297 -0.70 3.44 -24.54
C ALA A 297 -1.82 4.40 -24.11
N ILE A 298 -2.63 4.87 -25.07
CA ILE A 298 -3.79 5.73 -24.81
C ILE A 298 -4.77 5.03 -23.86
N GLN A 299 -5.01 3.73 -24.08
CA GLN A 299 -5.97 2.94 -23.32
C GLN A 299 -5.51 2.72 -21.89
N THR A 300 -4.22 2.44 -21.68
CA THR A 300 -3.59 2.35 -20.35
C THR A 300 -3.75 3.66 -19.59
N GLN A 301 -3.46 4.79 -20.24
CA GLN A 301 -3.58 6.11 -19.63
C GLN A 301 -5.04 6.49 -19.35
N SER A 302 -5.95 6.26 -20.30
CA SER A 302 -7.38 6.53 -20.17
C SER A 302 -7.98 5.76 -18.99
N SER A 303 -7.70 4.45 -18.90
CA SER A 303 -8.20 3.60 -17.82
C SER A 303 -7.69 4.07 -16.45
N ARG A 304 -6.41 4.45 -16.38
CA ARG A 304 -5.83 5.01 -15.15
C ARG A 304 -6.52 6.29 -14.73
N MET A 305 -6.66 7.25 -15.65
CA MET A 305 -7.26 8.55 -15.36
C MET A 305 -8.73 8.42 -14.96
N GLU A 306 -9.48 7.52 -15.61
CA GLU A 306 -10.90 7.29 -15.32
C GLU A 306 -11.10 6.76 -13.90
N VAL A 307 -10.32 5.75 -13.50
CA VAL A 307 -10.38 5.20 -12.13
C VAL A 307 -9.94 6.23 -11.10
N GLN A 308 -8.85 6.97 -11.37
CA GLN A 308 -8.40 8.04 -10.48
C GLN A 308 -9.43 9.16 -10.33
N ASN A 309 -10.08 9.57 -11.42
CA ASN A 309 -11.11 10.60 -11.38
C ASN A 309 -12.33 10.14 -10.57
N ALA A 310 -12.82 8.92 -10.83
CA ALA A 310 -13.94 8.35 -10.06
C ALA A 310 -13.62 8.27 -8.55
N ARG A 311 -12.40 7.86 -8.21
CA ARG A 311 -11.91 7.81 -6.83
C ARG A 311 -11.88 9.21 -6.20
N LEU A 312 -11.22 10.17 -6.86
CA LEU A 312 -11.08 11.53 -6.35
C LEU A 312 -12.44 12.21 -6.16
N VAL A 313 -13.39 12.00 -7.08
CA VAL A 313 -14.76 12.51 -6.94
C VAL A 313 -15.45 11.92 -5.71
N THR A 314 -15.31 10.61 -5.51
CA THR A 314 -15.87 9.92 -4.34
C THR A 314 -15.25 10.45 -3.03
N GLU A 315 -13.92 10.52 -2.96
CA GLU A 315 -13.20 11.02 -1.78
C GLU A 315 -13.54 12.50 -1.49
N LEU A 316 -13.63 13.33 -2.52
CA LEU A 316 -14.04 14.74 -2.38
C LEU A 316 -15.46 14.84 -1.84
N SER A 317 -16.39 14.03 -2.35
CA SER A 317 -17.78 14.04 -1.87
C SER A 317 -17.89 13.58 -0.42
N ALA A 318 -17.15 12.53 -0.03
CA ALA A 318 -17.10 12.02 1.34
C ALA A 318 -16.46 13.04 2.30
N CYS A 319 -15.38 13.70 1.88
CA CYS A 319 -14.75 14.78 2.65
C CYS A 319 -15.69 15.98 2.83
N ALA A 320 -16.45 16.35 1.79
CA ALA A 320 -17.42 17.42 1.88
C ALA A 320 -18.58 17.06 2.83
N ALA A 321 -19.05 15.81 2.81
CA ALA A 321 -20.07 15.32 3.73
C ALA A 321 -19.56 15.29 5.18
N GLY A 322 -18.38 14.71 5.41
CA GLY A 322 -17.74 14.65 6.74
C GLY A 322 -17.52 16.04 7.35
N ARG A 323 -17.02 17.01 6.56
CA ARG A 323 -16.87 18.39 7.04
C ARG A 323 -18.19 19.03 7.47
N LYS A 324 -19.29 18.73 6.79
CA LYS A 324 -20.62 19.24 7.17
C LYS A 324 -21.09 18.61 8.47
N GLU A 325 -20.87 17.31 8.63
CA GLU A 325 -21.22 16.56 9.84
C GLU A 325 -20.40 17.05 11.04
N ASP A 326 -19.08 17.15 10.90
CA ASP A 326 -18.19 17.66 11.95
C ASP A 326 -18.54 19.09 12.36
N ALA A 327 -18.85 19.96 11.39
CA ALA A 327 -19.28 21.33 11.67
C ALA A 327 -20.62 21.37 12.43
N ALA A 328 -21.58 20.52 12.04
CA ALA A 328 -22.86 20.42 12.73
C ALA A 328 -22.70 19.87 14.15
N GLU A 329 -21.87 18.84 14.33
CA GLU A 329 -21.59 18.27 15.65
C GLU A 329 -20.84 19.26 16.55
N SER A 330 -19.83 19.94 16.02
CA SER A 330 -19.09 20.98 16.75
C SER A 330 -20.01 22.12 17.19
N SER A 331 -20.88 22.59 16.29
CA SER A 331 -21.87 23.62 16.60
C SER A 331 -22.83 23.17 17.69
N LYS A 332 -23.32 21.92 17.62
CA LYS A 332 -24.19 21.35 18.66
C LYS A 332 -23.48 21.24 20.00
N ARG A 333 -22.26 20.71 20.04
CA ARG A 333 -21.46 20.60 21.29
C ARG A 333 -21.21 21.97 21.92
N LEU A 334 -20.95 22.99 21.11
CA LEU A 334 -20.79 24.36 21.59
C LEU A 334 -22.09 24.89 22.21
N GLN A 335 -23.23 24.66 21.55
CA GLN A 335 -24.54 25.06 22.06
C GLN A 335 -24.89 24.34 23.37
N ASP A 336 -24.63 23.04 23.45
CA ASP A 336 -24.86 22.24 24.66
C ASP A 336 -23.99 22.74 25.83
N ALA A 337 -22.73 23.07 25.56
CA ALA A 337 -21.82 23.65 26.55
C ALA A 337 -22.29 25.03 27.03
N GLN A 338 -22.74 25.90 26.12
CA GLN A 338 -23.30 27.21 26.46
C GLN A 338 -24.55 27.07 27.33
N GLN A 339 -25.51 26.23 26.94
CA GLN A 339 -26.73 25.99 27.73
C GLN A 339 -26.42 25.43 29.12
N THR A 340 -25.40 24.56 29.23
CA THR A 340 -24.97 24.02 30.51
C THR A 340 -24.40 25.12 31.41
N PHE A 341 -23.57 25.99 30.84
CA PHE A 341 -23.01 27.14 31.55
C PHE A 341 -24.11 28.11 31.99
N ASP A 342 -25.05 28.44 31.11
CA ASP A 342 -26.17 29.35 31.42
C ASP A 342 -27.03 28.80 32.57
N LYS A 343 -27.33 27.49 32.57
CA LYS A 343 -28.06 26.84 33.68
C LYS A 343 -27.31 26.91 35.00
N GLN A 344 -25.99 26.68 34.99
CA GLN A 344 -25.16 26.80 36.19
C GLN A 344 -25.12 28.24 36.70
N LEU A 345 -25.01 29.22 35.79
CA LEU A 345 -25.04 30.63 36.14
C LEU A 345 -26.38 31.03 36.75
N GLU A 346 -27.50 30.60 36.16
CA GLU A 346 -28.84 30.85 36.69
C GLU A 346 -29.01 30.26 38.09
N GLN A 347 -28.53 29.04 38.32
CA GLN A 347 -28.55 28.41 39.64
C GLN A 347 -27.75 29.21 40.67
N LEU A 348 -26.53 29.63 40.32
CA LEU A 348 -25.69 30.45 41.20
C LEU A 348 -26.33 31.80 41.52
N LEU A 349 -27.00 32.44 40.55
CA LEU A 349 -27.71 33.70 40.76
C LEU A 349 -28.91 33.53 41.69
N ARG A 350 -29.68 32.44 41.55
CA ARG A 350 -30.79 32.11 42.46
C ARG A 350 -30.28 31.84 43.88
N GLU A 351 -29.20 31.08 44.03
CA GLU A 351 -28.59 30.82 45.34
C GLU A 351 -28.04 32.09 45.98
N GLN A 352 -27.38 32.96 45.21
CA GLN A 352 -26.90 34.26 45.69
C GLN A 352 -28.05 35.14 46.20
N THR A 353 -29.17 35.19 45.47
CA THR A 353 -30.35 35.98 45.86
C THR A 353 -30.94 35.46 47.16
N ARG A 354 -31.12 34.13 47.27
CA ARG A 354 -31.62 33.48 48.50
C ARG A 354 -30.70 33.74 49.70
N LEU A 355 -29.39 33.69 49.50
CA LEU A 355 -28.41 33.97 50.57
C LEU A 355 -28.46 35.43 51.02
N ARG A 356 -28.67 36.39 50.10
CA ARG A 356 -28.86 37.81 50.46
C ARG A 356 -30.14 38.01 51.28
N GLU A 357 -31.27 37.46 50.84
CA GLU A 357 -32.53 37.55 51.59
C GLU A 357 -32.42 36.94 52.99
N SER A 358 -31.76 35.78 53.11
CA SER A 358 -31.51 35.14 54.42
C SER A 358 -30.61 36.00 55.31
N LYS A 359 -29.61 36.67 54.74
CA LYS A 359 -28.73 37.58 55.48
C LYS A 359 -29.52 38.78 55.99
N ASP A 360 -30.30 39.43 55.13
CA ASP A 360 -31.11 40.61 55.50
C ASP A 360 -32.11 40.27 56.62
N LEU A 361 -32.71 39.08 56.58
CA LEU A 361 -33.59 38.58 57.63
C LEU A 361 -32.85 38.32 58.96
N LEU A 362 -31.62 37.79 58.89
CA LEU A 362 -30.79 37.59 60.08
C LEU A 362 -30.35 38.93 60.69
N ASP A 363 -29.95 39.89 59.86
CA ASP A 363 -29.60 41.25 60.29
C ASP A 363 -30.81 41.96 60.94
N ALA A 364 -32.02 41.79 60.39
CA ALA A 364 -33.25 42.26 61.01
C ALA A 364 -33.53 41.58 62.37
N GLN A 365 -33.31 40.26 62.49
CA GLN A 365 -33.46 39.57 63.77
C GLN A 365 -32.43 40.02 64.81
N LEU A 366 -31.18 40.25 64.39
CA LEU A 366 -30.12 40.75 65.25
C LEU A 366 -30.44 42.16 65.76
N THR A 367 -30.87 43.07 64.90
CA THR A 367 -31.28 44.43 65.32
C THR A 367 -32.43 44.43 66.32
N VAL A 368 -33.42 43.54 66.16
CA VAL A 368 -34.52 43.36 67.15
C VAL A 368 -33.99 42.79 68.47
N LYS A 369 -33.10 41.79 68.42
CA LYS A 369 -32.48 41.23 69.63
C LYS A 369 -31.62 42.27 70.35
N ASP A 370 -30.83 43.05 69.63
CA ASP A 370 -30.02 44.14 70.19
C ASP A 370 -30.90 45.20 70.85
N ALA A 371 -32.01 45.61 70.21
CA ALA A 371 -32.97 46.53 70.82
C ALA A 371 -33.62 45.94 72.09
N THR A 372 -33.90 44.63 72.10
CA THR A 372 -34.44 43.92 73.27
C THR A 372 -33.42 43.87 74.40
N ILE A 373 -32.15 43.55 74.09
CA ILE A 373 -31.05 43.55 75.06
C ILE A 373 -30.89 44.95 75.67
N ILE A 374 -30.86 46.01 74.85
CA ILE A 374 -30.79 47.40 75.33
C ILE A 374 -31.97 47.72 76.26
N THR A 375 -33.18 47.24 75.94
CA THR A 375 -34.38 47.46 76.75
C THR A 375 -34.31 46.72 78.09
N LEU A 376 -33.87 45.45 78.09
CA LEU A 376 -33.65 44.67 79.31
C LEU A 376 -32.53 45.26 80.17
N GLN A 377 -31.47 45.75 79.55
CA GLN A 377 -30.36 46.42 80.23
C GLN A 377 -30.81 47.75 80.86
N LYS A 378 -31.72 48.49 80.23
CA LYS A 378 -32.38 49.67 80.82
C LYS A 378 -33.38 49.30 81.92
N GLY A 379 -34.07 48.16 81.82
CA GLY A 379 -34.98 47.64 82.85
C GLY A 379 -34.27 47.14 84.11
N CYS A 380 -33.02 46.67 84.00
CA CYS A 380 -32.19 46.28 85.14
C CYS A 380 -31.51 47.47 85.85
N VAL A 381 -31.69 48.71 85.39
CA VAL A 381 -31.18 49.93 86.03
C VAL A 381 -32.31 50.64 86.77
N GLN A 382 -32.95 49.94 87.71
CA GLN A 382 -33.69 50.58 88.81
C GLN A 382 -33.33 49.90 90.14
N GLN A 383 -32.11 50.14 90.58
CA GLN A 383 -31.74 50.07 91.99
C GLN A 383 -31.02 51.37 92.34
N PRO A 384 -31.53 52.17 93.31
CA PRO A 384 -30.93 53.44 93.65
C PRO A 384 -29.58 53.21 94.35
N ARG A 385 -28.49 53.73 93.78
CA ARG A 385 -27.21 53.89 94.49
C ARG A 385 -27.12 55.31 95.07
N PRO A 386 -26.71 55.45 96.34
CA PRO A 386 -26.50 56.75 96.96
C PRO A 386 -25.18 57.40 96.49
N VAL A 387 -25.19 58.71 96.66
CA VAL A 387 -24.19 59.74 96.36
C VAL A 387 -22.79 59.43 96.91
N GLY A 388 -21.74 59.72 96.12
CA GLY A 388 -20.39 59.92 96.66
C GLY A 388 -19.24 59.89 95.64
N LEU A 389 -18.65 61.08 95.41
CA LEU A 389 -17.30 61.39 94.91
C LEU A 389 -16.97 61.39 93.38
N GLN A 390 -16.92 62.63 92.86
CA GLN A 390 -15.96 63.19 91.87
C GLN A 390 -14.50 62.72 92.09
N ALA A 391 -13.53 62.73 91.17
CA ALA A 391 -13.30 63.09 89.74
C ALA A 391 -11.84 62.56 89.42
N PRO A 392 -11.08 62.92 88.35
CA PRO A 392 -11.38 63.59 87.08
C PRO A 392 -10.83 62.87 85.81
N SER A 393 -11.15 63.52 84.70
CA SER A 393 -10.87 63.35 83.27
C SER A 393 -9.40 63.24 82.77
N SER A 394 -9.22 62.48 81.67
CA SER A 394 -8.32 62.79 80.53
C SER A 394 -8.87 62.06 79.27
N ALA A 395 -9.35 62.75 78.23
CA ALA A 395 -8.61 63.18 77.02
C ALA A 395 -7.84 62.02 76.35
N GLY A 396 -8.01 61.60 75.09
CA GLY A 396 -8.72 62.05 73.90
C GLY A 396 -8.19 61.21 72.70
N LEU A 397 -8.73 61.44 71.49
CA LEU A 397 -8.27 61.03 70.13
C LEU A 397 -8.95 59.78 69.46
N PRO A 398 -9.07 59.79 68.10
CA PRO A 398 -10.30 59.42 67.37
C PRO A 398 -10.05 58.23 66.37
N PRO A 399 -11.00 57.87 65.48
CA PRO A 399 -11.00 56.59 64.77
C PRO A 399 -10.24 56.63 63.44
N SER A 400 -9.68 55.49 63.03
CA SER A 400 -9.16 55.26 61.67
C SER A 400 -9.98 54.21 60.93
N ALA A 401 -10.39 54.59 59.72
CA ALA A 401 -11.22 53.86 58.77
C ALA A 401 -10.42 52.79 57.99
N PRO A 402 -11.08 51.92 57.19
CA PRO A 402 -10.47 50.75 56.54
C PRO A 402 -9.84 51.09 55.20
N SER A 403 -8.73 50.42 54.86
CA SER A 403 -8.13 50.46 53.53
C SER A 403 -8.60 49.27 52.68
N ARG A 404 -9.18 49.58 51.52
CA ARG A 404 -9.33 48.66 50.38
C ARG A 404 -7.96 48.45 49.73
N GLY A 405 -7.65 47.21 49.38
CA GLY A 405 -6.52 46.84 48.51
C GLY A 405 -6.94 45.68 47.60
N HIS A 406 -6.50 45.76 46.35
CA HIS A 406 -6.94 45.05 45.13
C HIS A 406 -6.98 43.52 45.16
#